data_AF-A0A6B3I5M5-F1
#
_entry.id   AF-A0A6B3I5M5-F1
#
_cell.length_a   1.000
_cell.length_b   1.000
_cell.length_c   1.000
_cell.angle_alpha   90.00
_cell.angle_beta   90.00
_cell.angle_gamma   90.00
#
_symmetry.space_group_name_H-M   'P 1'
#
loop_
_entity.id
_entity.type
_entity.pdbx_description
1 polymer ?
#
loop_
_entity_poly.entity_id
_entity_poly.type
_entity_poly.pdbx_seq_one_letter_code
_entity_poly.pdbx_strand_id
1 'polypeptide(L)'
;RDQALDICREAGRTEGAPVTTTAAGLSTLVQLVAGGLGVTLLPRTAVTVETARNDALATGYFAHPAPTRRVALAMRAGSARGGEFEEFGAALRGAM
;
A
#
# COMPACT_ATOMS: atom_id res chain seq x y z
N ARG A 1 0.97 9.17 1.58
CA ARG A 1 2.44 9.30 1.64
C ARG A 1 2.86 9.93 2.95
N ASP A 2 2.39 11.15 3.25
CA ASP A 2 2.90 11.90 4.40
C ASP A 2 2.56 11.22 5.73
N GLN A 3 1.34 10.69 5.90
CA GLN A 3 0.99 9.81 7.03
C GLN A 3 1.93 8.62 7.21
N ALA A 4 2.41 8.00 6.13
CA ALA A 4 3.33 6.87 6.23
C ALA A 4 4.74 7.33 6.64
N LEU A 5 5.16 8.52 6.19
CA LEU A 5 6.43 9.13 6.60
C LEU A 5 6.38 9.62 8.04
N ASP A 6 5.23 10.08 8.53
CA ASP A 6 5.01 10.44 9.94
C ASP A 6 5.19 9.21 10.84
N ILE A 7 4.55 8.09 10.50
CA ILE A 7 4.73 6.82 11.24
C ILE A 7 6.20 6.37 11.20
N CYS A 8 6.89 6.49 10.05
CA CYS A 8 8.31 6.14 9.98
C CYS A 8 9.20 7.05 10.85
N ARG A 9 8.85 8.34 10.99
CA ARG A 9 9.54 9.25 11.92
C ARG A 9 9.29 8.84 13.37
N GLU A 10 8.05 8.55 13.73
CA GLU A 10 7.67 8.06 15.06
C GLU A 10 8.38 6.73 15.41
N ALA A 11 8.60 5.86 14.41
CA ALA A 11 9.31 4.60 14.55
C ALA A 11 10.85 4.73 14.63
N GLY A 12 11.38 5.94 14.77
CA GLY A 12 12.82 6.16 14.99
C GLY A 12 13.66 6.30 13.73
N ARG A 13 13.08 6.66 12.58
CA ARG A 13 13.87 7.03 11.39
C ARG A 13 14.75 8.25 11.75
N THR A 14 16.06 8.06 11.74
CA THR A 14 17.06 9.11 12.02
C THR A 14 16.91 10.27 11.05
N GLU A 15 16.73 11.48 11.58
CA GLU A 15 16.78 12.72 10.81
C GLU A 15 18.16 12.84 10.17
N GLY A 16 18.25 12.73 8.84
CA GLY A 16 19.51 12.94 8.12
C GLY A 16 19.76 12.08 6.89
N ALA A 17 19.04 10.97 6.67
CA ALA A 17 19.12 10.25 5.40
C ALA A 17 18.23 10.95 4.36
N PRO A 18 18.80 11.67 3.36
CA PRO A 18 17.99 12.34 2.35
C PRO A 18 17.16 11.28 1.61
N VAL A 19 15.85 11.49 1.52
CA VAL A 19 14.97 10.68 0.69
C VAL A 19 15.19 11.12 -0.76
N THR A 20 16.30 10.68 -1.35
CA THR A 20 16.67 10.98 -2.74
C THR A 20 15.92 10.10 -3.72
N THR A 21 15.33 9.00 -3.24
CA THR A 21 14.58 8.04 -4.06
C THR A 21 13.09 8.22 -3.81
N THR A 22 12.40 8.84 -4.77
CA THR A 22 10.95 8.87 -4.83
C THR A 22 10.48 7.81 -5.82
N ALA A 23 9.55 6.97 -5.38
CA ALA A 23 8.91 5.98 -6.23
C ALA A 23 7.49 6.46 -6.55
N ALA A 24 7.11 6.41 -7.83
CA ALA A 24 5.80 6.87 -8.29
C ALA A 24 4.66 5.86 -7.99
N GLY A 25 4.97 4.64 -7.57
CA GLY A 25 4.01 3.59 -7.26
C GLY A 25 4.61 2.35 -6.59
N LEU A 26 3.76 1.38 -6.24
CA LEU A 26 4.17 0.13 -5.58
C LEU A 26 5.17 -0.67 -6.43
N SER A 27 4.91 -0.82 -7.74
CA SER A 27 5.81 -1.56 -8.63
C SER A 27 7.21 -0.96 -8.66
N THR A 28 7.34 0.36 -8.71
CA THR A 28 8.65 1.02 -8.64
C THR A 28 9.35 0.76 -7.31
N LEU A 29 8.64 0.80 -6.18
CA LEU A 29 9.22 0.45 -4.88
C LEU A 29 9.74 -0.99 -4.85
N VAL A 30 8.98 -1.93 -5.41
CA VAL A 30 9.37 -3.34 -5.43
C VAL A 30 10.58 -3.57 -6.33
N GLN A 31 10.66 -2.91 -7.49
CA GLN A 31 11.85 -3.00 -8.35
C GLN A 31 13.10 -2.41 -7.68
N LEU A 32 12.96 -1.34 -6.89
CA LEU A 32 14.08 -0.79 -6.12
C LEU A 32 14.58 -1.79 -5.07
N VAL A 33 13.67 -2.45 -4.34
CA VAL A 33 14.02 -3.52 -3.38
C VAL A 33 14.69 -4.70 -4.09
N ALA A 34 14.16 -5.12 -5.24
CA ALA A 34 14.78 -6.17 -6.06
C ALA A 34 16.20 -5.79 -6.54
N GLY A 35 16.43 -4.50 -6.79
CA GLY A 35 17.75 -3.93 -7.09
C GLY A 35 18.66 -3.74 -5.87
N GLY A 36 18.27 -4.23 -4.69
CA GLY A 36 19.06 -4.17 -3.46
C GLY A 36 18.82 -2.93 -2.59
N LEU A 37 17.83 -2.09 -2.91
CA LEU A 37 17.51 -0.90 -2.13
C LEU A 37 16.63 -1.22 -0.91
N GLY A 38 17.20 -1.95 0.05
CA GLY A 38 16.60 -2.20 1.37
C GLY A 38 15.34 -3.05 1.33
N VAL A 39 14.32 -2.63 2.09
CA VAL A 39 13.02 -3.33 2.20
C VAL A 39 11.86 -2.33 2.11
N THR A 40 10.67 -2.83 1.81
CA THR A 40 9.46 -2.00 1.72
C THR A 40 8.25 -2.72 2.31
N LEU A 41 7.20 -1.95 2.63
CA LEU A 41 5.92 -2.48 3.07
C LEU A 41 4.92 -2.48 1.92
N LEU A 42 4.28 -3.62 1.69
CA LEU A 42 3.22 -3.76 0.70
C LEU A 42 1.87 -3.99 1.38
N PRO A 43 0.79 -3.38 0.86
CA PRO A 43 -0.55 -3.83 1.21
C PRO A 43 -0.74 -5.29 0.83
N ARG A 44 -1.43 -6.07 1.68
CA ARG A 44 -1.68 -7.50 1.44
C ARG A 44 -2.30 -7.79 0.06
N THR A 45 -3.17 -6.92 -0.44
CA THR A 45 -3.81 -7.04 -1.75
C THR A 45 -2.84 -6.91 -2.94
N ALA A 46 -1.64 -6.34 -2.74
CA ALA A 46 -0.66 -6.11 -3.79
C ALA A 46 0.48 -7.15 -3.79
N VAL A 47 0.63 -7.95 -2.73
CA VAL A 47 1.77 -8.88 -2.58
C VAL A 47 1.91 -9.77 -3.79
N THR A 48 0.87 -10.53 -4.15
CA THR A 48 0.92 -11.46 -5.28
C THR A 48 1.24 -10.77 -6.61
N VAL A 49 0.64 -9.62 -6.88
CA VAL A 49 0.85 -8.92 -8.16
C VAL A 49 2.26 -8.37 -8.28
N GLU A 50 2.80 -7.82 -7.20
CA GLU A 50 4.08 -7.12 -7.24
C GLU A 50 5.29 -8.05 -7.06
N THR A 51 5.16 -9.16 -6.32
CA THR A 51 6.31 -10.01 -5.97
C THR A 51 6.37 -11.34 -6.72
N ALA A 52 5.25 -11.86 -7.27
CA ALA A 52 5.21 -13.23 -7.79
C ALA A 52 6.08 -13.51 -9.02
N ARG A 53 6.59 -12.48 -9.70
CA ARG A 53 7.42 -12.63 -10.91
C ARG A 53 8.91 -12.41 -10.66
N ASN A 54 9.32 -12.18 -9.42
CA ASN A 54 10.70 -11.85 -9.10
C ASN A 54 11.20 -12.71 -7.94
N ASP A 55 11.92 -13.77 -8.30
CA ASP A 55 12.46 -14.75 -7.36
C ASP A 55 13.56 -14.19 -6.44
N ALA A 56 14.08 -12.98 -6.72
CA ALA A 56 15.02 -12.30 -5.85
C ALA A 56 14.34 -11.66 -4.62
N LEU A 57 13.01 -11.63 -4.57
CA LEU A 57 12.25 -11.05 -3.47
C LEU A 57 11.75 -12.11 -2.49
N ALA A 58 11.98 -11.86 -1.20
CA ALA A 58 11.33 -12.60 -0.13
C ALA A 58 10.23 -11.75 0.50
N THR A 59 9.11 -12.38 0.86
CA THR A 59 7.98 -11.70 1.56
C THR A 59 7.89 -12.18 3.01
N GLY A 60 7.92 -11.23 3.95
CA GLY A 60 7.63 -11.47 5.36
C GLY A 60 6.28 -10.90 5.77
N TYR A 61 5.68 -11.45 6.83
CA TYR A 61 4.40 -10.98 7.38
C TYR A 61 4.56 -10.53 8.83
N PHE A 62 3.82 -9.50 9.22
CA PHE A 62 3.76 -9.06 10.61
C PHE A 62 3.13 -10.14 11.50
N ALA A 63 3.68 -10.33 12.69
CA ALA A 63 3.02 -11.09 13.74
C ALA A 63 1.72 -10.39 14.17
N HIS A 64 0.81 -11.14 14.78
CA HIS A 64 -0.41 -10.55 15.33
C HIS A 64 -0.10 -9.67 16.56
N PRO A 65 -0.76 -8.49 16.70
CA PRO A 65 -1.73 -7.92 15.76
C PRO A 65 -1.04 -7.18 14.59
N ALA A 66 -1.31 -7.61 13.36
CA ALA A 66 -0.78 -6.97 12.17
C ALA A 66 -1.44 -5.59 11.94
N PRO A 67 -0.70 -4.60 11.40
CA PRO A 67 -1.27 -3.31 11.03
C PRO A 67 -2.34 -3.48 9.94
N THR A 68 -3.41 -2.70 10.04
CA THR A 68 -4.52 -2.75 9.08
C THR A 68 -4.79 -1.37 8.50
N ARG A 69 -5.44 -1.36 7.32
CA ARG A 69 -5.97 -0.14 6.70
C ARG A 69 -7.43 -0.37 6.33
N ARG A 70 -8.25 0.67 6.45
CA ARG A 70 -9.63 0.67 5.95
C ARG A 70 -9.65 1.30 4.56
N VAL A 71 -10.03 0.52 3.55
CA VAL A 71 -10.34 1.03 2.21
C VAL A 71 -11.81 1.41 2.18
N ALA A 72 -12.12 2.59 1.64
CA ALA A 72 -13.48 3.10 1.54
C ALA A 72 -13.76 3.59 0.12
N LEU A 73 -15.00 3.43 -0.32
CA LEU A 73 -15.53 4.07 -1.50
C LEU A 73 -16.19 5.39 -1.07
N ALA A 74 -15.78 6.49 -1.70
CA ALA A 74 -16.34 7.81 -1.45
C ALA A 74 -16.99 8.36 -2.72
N MET A 75 -18.13 9.02 -2.56
CA MET A 75 -18.88 9.65 -3.64
C MET A 75 -19.36 11.03 -3.22
N ARG A 76 -19.57 11.93 -4.19
CA ARG A 76 -20.12 13.25 -3.91
C ARG A 76 -21.56 13.13 -3.42
N ALA A 77 -21.91 13.87 -2.37
CA ALA A 77 -23.29 14.01 -1.93
C ALA A 77 -24.18 14.54 -3.08
N GLY A 78 -25.36 13.94 -3.26
CA GLY A 78 -26.27 14.29 -4.35
C GLY A 78 -25.78 13.86 -5.74
N SER A 79 -24.89 12.87 -5.82
CA SER A 79 -24.55 12.25 -7.11
C SER A 79 -25.79 11.62 -7.75
N ALA A 80 -26.06 11.95 -9.02
CA ALA A 80 -27.18 11.39 -9.77
C ALA A 80 -27.09 9.86 -9.92
N ARG A 81 -25.88 9.29 -9.85
CA ARG A 81 -25.61 7.84 -9.95
C ARG A 81 -25.45 7.16 -8.59
N GLY A 82 -26.06 7.71 -7.54
CA GLY A 82 -25.86 7.23 -6.16
C GLY A 82 -26.17 5.74 -5.99
N GLY A 83 -27.29 5.27 -6.53
CA GLY A 83 -27.65 3.85 -6.47
C GLY A 83 -26.62 2.93 -7.14
N GLU A 84 -26.07 3.32 -8.29
CA GLU A 84 -25.03 2.55 -8.98
C GLU A 84 -23.72 2.49 -8.16
N PHE A 85 -23.36 3.57 -7.47
CA PHE A 85 -22.19 3.57 -6.59
C PHE A 85 -22.39 2.70 -5.35
N GLU A 86 -23.60 2.63 -4.80
CA GLU A 86 -23.93 1.72 -3.70
C GLU A 86 -23.86 0.26 -4.15
N GLU A 87 -24.41 -0.07 -5.32
CA GLU A 87 -24.33 -1.40 -5.91
C GLU A 87 -22.88 -1.80 -6.17
N PHE A 88 -22.08 -0.90 -6.76
CA PHE A 88 -20.65 -1.11 -6.96
C PHE A 88 -19.91 -1.33 -5.63
N GLY A 89 -20.24 -0.55 -4.60
CA GLY A 89 -19.68 -0.73 -3.25
C GLY A 89 -20.04 -2.07 -2.63
N ALA A 90 -21.25 -2.57 -2.85
CA ALA A 90 -21.67 -3.91 -2.43
C ALA A 90 -20.92 -5.00 -3.19
N ALA A 91 -20.81 -4.89 -4.52
CA ALA A 91 -20.05 -5.82 -5.36
C ALA A 91 -18.57 -5.88 -4.95
N LEU A 92 -17.95 -4.72 -4.71
CA LEU A 92 -16.56 -4.63 -4.26
C LEU A 92 -16.34 -5.35 -2.93
N ARG A 93 -17.25 -5.18 -1.95
CA ARG A 93 -17.16 -5.89 -0.66
C ARG A 93 -17.31 -7.41 -0.80
N GLY A 94 -18.09 -7.89 -1.77
CA GLY A 94 -18.25 -9.33 -2.02
C GLY A 94 -17.07 -9.98 -2.76
N ALA A 95 -16.27 -9.18 -3.46
CA ALA A 95 -15.11 -9.65 -4.24
C ALA A 95 -13.78 -9.61 -3.45
N MET A 96 -13.76 -9.01 -2.26
CA MET A 96 -12.60 -8.93 -1.36
C MET A 96 -12.62 -10.03 -0.32
#